data_AF-A0A7K1B7Z0-F1
#
_entry.id   AF-A0A7K1B7Z0-F1
#
_cell.length_a   1.000
_cell.length_b   1.000
_cell.length_c   1.000
_cell.angle_alpha   90.00
_cell.angle_beta   90.00
_cell.angle_gamma   90.00
#
_symmetry.space_group_name_H-M   'P 1'
#
loop_
_entity.id
_entity.type
_entity.pdbx_description
1 polymer ?
#
loop_
_entity_poly.entity_id
_entity_poly.type
_entity_poly.pdbx_seq_one_letter_code
_entity_poly.pdbx_strand_id
1 'polypeptide(L)'
;AALAAVAPHVHPAARAAIDDVGRRVERGDRFVDALDALVDHLGTRVLGLVSAVAAAERWGLPLAPTVDRIADDARLHRRRLAEAEARRLPVRLAVPLVCCTLPSFVCIAIGPLLVGALSSLRSV
;
A
#
# COMPACT_ATOMS: atom_id res chain seq x y z
N ALA A 1 -14.60 8.84 27.47
CA ALA A 1 -14.94 10.13 26.81
C ALA A 1 -14.18 10.35 25.50
N ALA A 2 -12.84 10.38 25.49
CA ALA A 2 -12.06 10.66 24.27
C ALA A 2 -12.20 9.59 23.15
N LEU A 3 -12.21 8.29 23.48
CA LEU A 3 -12.38 7.21 22.49
C LEU A 3 -13.75 7.27 21.78
N ALA A 4 -14.82 7.56 22.53
CA ALA A 4 -16.17 7.70 21.99
C ALA A 4 -16.28 8.89 21.00
N ALA A 5 -15.51 9.96 21.22
CA ALA A 5 -15.47 11.10 20.30
C ALA A 5 -14.73 10.80 18.99
N VAL A 6 -13.79 9.84 19.02
CA VAL A 6 -12.98 9.45 17.85
C VAL A 6 -13.68 8.40 16.98
N ALA A 7 -14.47 7.50 17.57
CA ALA A 7 -15.20 6.42 16.88
C ALA A 7 -15.97 6.80 15.58
N PRO A 8 -16.58 8.00 15.44
CA PRO A 8 -17.25 8.40 14.20
C PRO A 8 -16.28 8.65 13.04
N HIS A 9 -15.06 9.08 13.32
CA HIS A 9 -14.07 9.54 12.34
C HIS A 9 -13.14 8.43 11.84
N VAL A 10 -13.27 7.22 12.39
CA VAL A 10 -12.38 6.10 12.07
C VAL A 10 -13.01 5.17 11.04
N HIS A 11 -12.16 4.60 10.19
CA HIS A 11 -12.56 3.58 9.22
C HIS A 11 -13.36 2.45 9.90
N PRO A 12 -14.40 1.88 9.26
CA PRO A 12 -15.30 0.89 9.88
C PRO A 12 -14.58 -0.29 10.55
N ALA A 13 -13.49 -0.76 9.94
CA ALA A 13 -12.65 -1.83 10.49
C ALA A 13 -12.01 -1.51 11.86
N ALA A 14 -11.76 -0.23 12.14
CA ALA A 14 -11.17 0.23 13.40
C ALA A 14 -12.21 0.67 14.44
N ARG A 15 -13.48 0.86 14.03
CA ARG A 15 -14.56 1.20 14.96
C ARG A 15 -14.81 0.08 15.96
N ALA A 16 -14.95 -1.16 15.47
CA ALA A 16 -15.15 -2.33 16.32
C ALA A 16 -14.04 -2.50 17.37
N ALA A 17 -12.80 -2.24 16.97
CA ALA A 17 -11.65 -2.28 17.86
C ALA A 17 -11.74 -1.21 18.96
N ILE A 18 -12.03 0.04 18.60
CA ILE A 18 -12.18 1.17 19.54
C ILE A 18 -13.34 0.96 20.52
N ASP A 19 -14.45 0.41 20.03
CA ASP A 19 -15.61 0.09 20.87
C ASP A 19 -15.28 -1.05 21.85
N ASP A 20 -14.46 -2.04 21.46
CA ASP A 20 -13.98 -3.08 22.39
C ASP A 20 -13.03 -2.51 23.45
N VAL A 21 -12.11 -1.62 23.08
CA VAL A 21 -11.27 -0.89 24.05
C VAL A 21 -12.15 -0.14 25.05
N GLY A 22 -13.15 0.61 24.57
CA GLY A 22 -14.09 1.36 25.41
C GLY A 22 -14.80 0.46 26.41
N ARG A 23 -15.36 -0.67 25.95
CA ARG A 23 -16.04 -1.64 26.80
C ARG A 23 -15.12 -2.28 27.85
N ARG A 24 -13.87 -2.57 27.51
CA ARG A 24 -12.88 -3.12 28.47
C ARG A 24 -12.56 -2.14 29.58
N VAL A 25 -12.32 -0.87 29.22
CA VAL A 25 -12.07 0.20 30.20
C VAL A 25 -13.29 0.42 31.11
N GLU A 26 -14.51 0.41 30.55
CA GLU A 26 -15.75 0.54 31.33
C GLU A 26 -15.95 -0.60 32.34
N ARG A 27 -15.40 -1.79 32.06
CA ARG A 27 -15.41 -2.94 32.97
C ARG A 27 -14.31 -2.88 34.04
N GLY A 28 -13.44 -1.87 33.99
CA GLY A 28 -12.36 -1.68 34.95
C GLY A 28 -11.01 -2.24 34.53
N ASP A 29 -10.86 -2.70 33.29
CA ASP A 29 -9.54 -3.06 32.75
C ASP A 29 -8.64 -1.82 32.70
N ARG A 30 -7.33 -2.01 32.92
CA ARG A 30 -6.39 -0.89 32.74
C ARG A 30 -6.41 -0.47 31.28
N PHE A 31 -6.32 0.84 31.05
CA PHE A 31 -6.32 1.39 29.69
C PHE A 31 -5.26 0.74 28.80
N VAL A 32 -4.06 0.49 29.34
CA VAL A 32 -2.97 -0.18 28.61
C VAL A 32 -3.33 -1.61 28.19
N ASP A 33 -3.99 -2.38 29.04
CA ASP A 33 -4.40 -3.76 28.75
C ASP A 33 -5.59 -3.77 27.76
N ALA A 34 -6.46 -2.77 27.84
CA ALA A 34 -7.56 -2.60 26.91
C ALA A 34 -7.09 -2.34 25.47
N LEU A 35 -5.90 -1.73 25.27
CA LEU A 35 -5.33 -1.47 23.94
C LEU A 35 -4.97 -2.75 23.17
N ASP A 36 -4.85 -3.90 23.82
CA ASP A 36 -4.62 -5.18 23.14
C ASP A 36 -5.77 -5.52 22.18
N ALA A 37 -6.98 -5.04 22.46
CA ALA A 37 -8.12 -5.17 21.56
C ALA A 37 -7.88 -4.55 20.17
N LEU A 38 -7.06 -3.48 20.09
CA LEU A 38 -6.65 -2.89 18.82
C LEU A 38 -5.74 -3.83 18.03
N VAL A 39 -4.81 -4.51 18.71
CA VAL A 39 -3.90 -5.48 18.07
C VAL A 39 -4.68 -6.69 17.59
N ASP A 40 -5.65 -7.17 18.38
CA ASP A 40 -6.51 -8.30 18.03
C ASP A 40 -7.30 -8.05 16.73
N HIS A 41 -7.80 -6.82 16.54
CA HIS A 41 -8.67 -6.49 15.40
C HIS A 41 -7.91 -5.94 14.19
N LEU A 42 -6.83 -5.17 14.41
CA LEU A 42 -6.11 -4.44 13.35
C LEU A 42 -4.72 -5.04 13.06
N GLY A 43 -4.28 -6.02 13.84
CA GLY A 43 -3.02 -6.74 13.70
C GLY A 43 -1.80 -5.92 14.13
N THR A 44 -0.61 -6.38 13.72
CA THR A 44 0.67 -5.83 14.18
C THR A 44 0.95 -4.40 13.70
N ARG A 45 0.20 -3.89 12.72
CA ARG A 45 0.37 -2.52 12.19
C ARG A 45 0.09 -1.44 13.23
N VAL A 46 -0.74 -1.74 14.24
CA VAL A 46 -1.09 -0.79 15.31
C VAL A 46 -0.18 -0.88 16.53
N LEU A 47 0.77 -1.83 16.58
CA LEU A 47 1.68 -1.98 17.72
C LEU A 47 2.45 -0.69 18.04
N GLY A 48 2.94 0.01 17.02
CA GLY A 48 3.63 1.30 17.21
C GLY A 48 2.73 2.34 17.87
N LEU A 49 1.45 2.39 17.47
CA LEU A 49 0.46 3.29 18.08
C LEU A 49 0.17 2.87 19.53
N VAL A 50 -0.10 1.60 19.79
CA VAL A 50 -0.36 1.07 21.14
C VAL A 50 0.82 1.35 22.08
N SER A 51 2.05 1.11 21.62
CA SER A 51 3.26 1.40 22.42
C SER A 51 3.43 2.89 22.72
N ALA A 52 3.12 3.77 21.76
CA ALA A 52 3.21 5.22 21.95
C ALA A 52 2.15 5.71 22.95
N VAL A 53 0.93 5.18 22.86
CA VAL A 53 -0.16 5.49 23.78
C VAL A 53 0.14 4.97 25.19
N ALA A 54 0.63 3.73 25.31
CA ALA A 54 1.02 3.16 26.60
C ALA A 54 2.20 3.92 27.24
N ALA A 55 3.16 4.39 26.44
CA ALA A 55 4.26 5.21 26.93
C ALA A 55 3.79 6.59 27.40
N ALA A 56 2.88 7.24 26.67
CA ALA A 56 2.30 8.50 27.08
C ALA A 56 1.46 8.37 28.37
N GLU A 57 0.73 7.26 28.54
CA GLU A 57 -0.05 7.03 29.76
C GLU A 57 0.86 6.79 30.98
N ARG A 58 1.92 5.97 30.83
CA ARG A 58 2.85 5.69 31.94
C ARG A 58 3.75 6.85 32.33
N TRP A 59 4.20 7.63 31.35
CA TRP A 59 5.29 8.61 31.53
C TRP A 59 4.86 10.06 31.27
N GLY A 60 3.62 10.30 30.86
CA GLY A 60 3.10 11.63 30.54
C GLY A 60 3.71 12.26 29.29
N LEU A 61 4.33 11.47 28.41
CA LEU A 61 4.96 11.98 27.19
C LEU A 61 3.93 12.61 26.23
N PRO A 62 4.35 13.62 25.43
CA PRO A 62 3.46 14.27 24.47
C PRO A 62 3.00 13.28 23.39
N LEU A 63 1.71 12.95 23.46
CA LEU A 63 1.06 11.96 22.59
C LEU A 63 0.73 12.52 21.20
N ALA A 64 0.25 13.75 21.13
CA ALA A 64 -0.15 14.41 19.87
C ALA A 64 0.94 14.36 18.77
N PRO A 65 2.18 14.83 18.99
CA PRO A 65 3.21 14.81 17.94
C PRO A 65 3.63 13.38 17.55
N THR A 66 3.54 12.44 18.48
CA THR A 66 3.87 11.04 18.21
C THR A 66 2.82 10.38 17.34
N VAL A 67 1.53 10.63 17.62
CA VAL A 67 0.40 10.12 16.83
C VAL A 67 0.37 10.76 15.44
N ASP A 68 0.63 12.07 15.33
CA ASP A 68 0.71 12.76 14.03
C ASP A 68 1.79 12.13 13.14
N ARG A 69 2.98 11.88 13.69
CA ARG A 69 4.05 11.21 12.97
C ARG A 69 3.66 9.80 12.50
N ILE A 70 2.99 9.02 13.36
CA ILE A 70 2.50 7.68 13.00
C ILE A 70 1.44 7.77 11.88
N ALA A 71 0.57 8.78 11.92
CA ALA A 71 -0.44 9.00 10.89
C ALA A 71 0.19 9.37 9.53
N ASP A 72 1.22 10.22 9.54
CA ASP A 72 1.96 10.60 8.33
C ASP A 72 2.71 9.43 7.73
N ASP A 73 3.39 8.61 8.55
CA ASP A 73 4.05 7.38 8.10
C ASP A 73 3.04 6.41 7.47
N ALA A 74 1.85 6.26 8.06
CA ALA A 74 0.81 5.42 7.50
C ALA A 74 0.29 5.93 6.14
N ARG A 75 0.12 7.25 5.97
CA ARG A 75 -0.28 7.88 4.69
C ARG A 75 0.81 7.69 3.64
N LEU A 76 2.07 7.88 4.01
CA LEU A 76 3.22 7.67 3.13
C LEU A 76 3.35 6.21 2.69
N HIS A 77 3.14 5.27 3.61
CA HIS A 77 3.15 3.84 3.30
C HIS A 77 2.07 3.46 2.28
N ARG A 78 0.85 4.01 2.40
CA ARG A 78 -0.23 3.81 1.41
C ARG A 78 0.16 4.33 0.03
N ARG A 79 0.81 5.50 -0.05
CA ARG A 79 1.32 6.06 -1.31
C ARG A 79 2.40 5.17 -1.94
N ARG A 80 3.36 4.71 -1.14
CA ARG A 80 4.44 3.81 -1.60
C ARG A 80 3.92 2.51 -2.18
N LEU A 81 2.87 1.93 -1.59
CA LEU A 81 2.23 0.72 -2.13
C LEU A 81 1.60 0.98 -3.51
N ALA A 82 0.94 2.11 -3.70
CA ALA A 82 0.38 2.50 -5.00
C ALA A 82 1.48 2.74 -6.05
N GLU A 83 2.58 3.40 -5.66
CA GLU A 83 3.72 3.62 -6.55
C GLU A 83 4.47 2.31 -6.90
N ALA A 84 4.53 1.35 -5.96
CA ALA A 84 5.14 0.05 -6.21
C ALA A 84 4.40 -0.73 -7.30
N GLU A 85 3.06 -0.64 -7.33
CA GLU A 85 2.27 -1.25 -8.39
C GLU A 85 2.43 -0.50 -9.72
N ALA A 86 2.51 0.83 -9.69
CA ALA A 86 2.76 1.64 -10.89
C ALA A 86 4.11 1.32 -11.55
N ARG A 87 5.15 0.99 -10.76
CA ARG A 87 6.47 0.59 -11.27
C ARG A 87 6.48 -0.71 -12.09
N ARG A 88 5.40 -1.49 -12.08
CA ARG A 88 5.26 -2.71 -12.91
C ARG A 88 4.71 -2.43 -14.31
N LEU A 89 4.16 -1.24 -14.56
CA LEU A 89 3.61 -0.84 -15.86
C LEU A 89 4.66 -0.76 -17.00
N PRO A 90 5.86 -0.19 -16.81
CA PRO A 90 6.82 -0.03 -17.90
C PRO A 90 7.26 -1.37 -18.49
N VAL A 91 7.46 -2.37 -17.63
CA VAL A 91 7.92 -3.71 -18.04
C VAL A 91 6.82 -4.45 -18.81
N ARG A 92 5.54 -4.30 -18.41
CA ARG A 92 4.40 -4.90 -19.15
C ARG A 92 4.16 -4.25 -20.50
N LEU A 93 4.51 -2.98 -20.67
CA LEU A 93 4.36 -2.26 -21.94
C LEU A 93 5.58 -2.43 -22.87
N ALA A 94 6.78 -2.64 -22.32
CA ALA A 94 7.99 -2.87 -23.10
C ALA A 94 7.95 -4.20 -23.88
N VAL A 95 7.39 -5.26 -23.29
CA VAL A 95 7.28 -6.59 -23.94
C VAL A 95 6.52 -6.54 -25.28
N PRO A 96 5.27 -6.02 -25.37
CA PRO A 96 4.56 -5.91 -26.64
C PRO A 96 5.23 -4.92 -27.61
N LEU A 97 5.85 -3.84 -27.13
CA LEU A 97 6.59 -2.90 -27.97
C LEU A 97 7.78 -3.58 -28.68
N VAL A 98 8.58 -4.35 -27.93
CA VAL A 98 9.71 -5.14 -28.48
C VAL A 98 9.19 -6.22 -29.43
N CYS A 99 8.09 -6.87 -29.09
CA CYS A 99 7.49 -7.92 -29.92
C CYS A 99 6.90 -7.38 -31.24
N CYS A 100 6.54 -6.09 -31.32
CA CYS A 100 6.13 -5.40 -32.55
C CYS A 100 7.30 -4.80 -33.35
N THR A 101 8.38 -4.37 -32.69
CA THR A 101 9.55 -3.80 -33.40
C THR A 101 10.36 -4.87 -34.10
N LEU A 102 10.53 -6.05 -33.50
CA LEU A 102 11.28 -7.16 -34.09
C LEU A 102 10.74 -7.62 -35.46
N PRO A 103 9.44 -7.90 -35.66
CA PRO A 103 8.92 -8.28 -36.97
C PRO A 103 9.00 -7.13 -37.99
N SER A 104 8.79 -5.88 -37.55
CA SER A 104 8.93 -4.71 -38.43
C SER A 104 10.37 -4.56 -38.95
N PHE A 105 11.36 -4.76 -38.09
CA PHE A 105 12.77 -4.71 -38.45
C PHE A 105 13.15 -5.82 -39.46
N VAL A 106 12.65 -7.05 -39.24
CA VAL A 106 12.84 -8.17 -40.17
C VAL A 106 12.22 -7.87 -41.54
N CYS A 107 11.01 -7.32 -41.57
CA CYS A 107 10.36 -6.92 -42.83
C CYS A 107 11.14 -5.85 -43.60
N ILE A 108 11.72 -4.86 -42.91
CA ILE A 108 12.53 -3.81 -43.55
C ILE A 108 13.86 -4.36 -44.05
N ALA A 109 14.52 -5.23 -43.27
CA ALA A 109 15.83 -5.78 -43.64
C ALA A 109 15.75 -6.85 -44.73
N ILE A 110 14.78 -7.76 -44.67
CA ILE A 110 14.65 -8.92 -45.57
C ILE A 110 13.71 -8.62 -46.74
N GLY A 111 12.78 -7.68 -46.60
CA GLY A 111 11.80 -7.33 -47.63
C GLY A 111 12.41 -7.04 -49.01
N PRO A 112 13.45 -6.19 -49.13
CA PRO A 112 14.08 -5.88 -50.42
C PRO A 112 14.75 -7.11 -51.06
N LEU A 113 15.36 -7.99 -50.25
CA LEU A 113 16.01 -9.20 -50.72
C LEU A 113 15.00 -10.20 -51.31
N LEU A 114 13.84 -10.34 -50.67
CA LEU A 114 12.74 -11.17 -51.18
C LEU A 114 12.14 -10.61 -52.46
N VAL A 115 11.91 -9.30 -52.53
CA VAL A 115 11.40 -8.63 -53.74
C VAL A 115 12.39 -8.79 -54.90
N GLY A 116 13.70 -8.66 -54.64
CA GLY A 116 14.76 -8.88 -55.63
C GLY A 116 14.88 -10.33 -56.10
N ALA A 117 14.77 -11.31 -55.19
CA ALA A 117 14.81 -12.72 -55.55
C ALA A 117 13.58 -13.15 -56.39
N LEU A 118 12.40 -12.65 -56.05
CA LEU A 118 11.17 -12.93 -56.79
C LEU A 118 11.12 -12.24 -58.16
N SER A 119 11.67 -11.02 -58.29
CA SER A 119 11.77 -10.35 -59.59
C SER A 119 12.74 -11.07 -60.52
N SER A 120 13.86 -11.56 -59.99
CA SER A 120 14.84 -12.35 -60.76
C SER A 120 14.31 -13.69 -61.25
N LEU A 121 13.43 -14.35 -60.49
CA LEU A 121 12.79 -15.60 -60.91
C LEU A 121 11.66 -15.41 -61.93
N ARG A 122 11.04 -14.23 -61.96
CA ARG A 122 10.00 -13.90 -62.96
C ARG A 122 10.59 -13.38 -64.28
N SER A 123 11.85 -12.95 -64.28
CA SER A 123 12.55 -12.52 -65.49
C SER A 123 13.31 -13.64 -66.23
N VAL A 124 13.20 -14.88 -65.76
CA VAL A 124 13.73 -16.10 -66.40
C VAL A 124 12.56 -16.93 -66.92
#